data_AF-A0A4R5CHB9-F1
#
_entry.id   AF-A0A4R5CHB9-F1
#
_cell.length_a   1.000
_cell.length_b   1.000
_cell.length_c   1.000
_cell.angle_alpha   90.00
_cell.angle_beta   90.00
_cell.angle_gamma   90.00
#
_symmetry.space_group_name_H-M   'P 1'
#
loop_
_entity.id
_entity.type
_entity.pdbx_description
1 polymer ?
#
loop_
_entity_poly.entity_id
_entity_poly.type
_entity_poly.pdbx_seq_one_letter_code
_entity_poly.pdbx_strand_id
1 'polypeptide(L)'
;MSIFISKCLKTFSVLILLTSTFSCKKIFQKTQPIAYSEYAAFDWFEYQGKDAVFKSISKSDDEYLNPILAGFYPDPSICSANGKYYLITSSFVYFPGLPIFESVDLVNWKQIGHVIDRKEQADFSGAGVSEGLYAPTIRYNKGQFYVICTNVSGDGNFIVTATNPAGPWSDPIVIPGVNGIDPDIFFDEDGKVYITHNGPPPNNISIHNGHRAIYMFEYDLKNHTIASESKLIVNGGTDMAIKPVWIEAPHIIKKDQYYYLICAQGGTAYEHSEVVFRSKNVYGPYLSYEHNPILTQTFLDPNRKNEISTSGHADFVQLPNGDWWSVFLACRPYGMELYNTGRETFMMPVEWKEGWPTIVDGKKPLPFVNKKPNLSPSKENIAPTTGNFVSHDDFNNNQLDYIWNFIRTPLEKWYELSGGKLYIKPRKESIHTETNFSFIGRRQQHLQFEASTKLNYTLTNTLQTAGLVAFQNEKQYLLLGKRINSEGKTEVYLEETAATVNAGKSIILAKQELKDTSKDLFLKIEGKTRYYDFYYKTTEKGEWLLLAKDIDAVILSTKEAKGFVGTYIAMYASLNHFGEK
;
A
#
# COMPACT_ATOMS: atom_id res chain seq x y z
N MET A 1 14.24 90.26 -22.88
CA MET A 1 15.66 89.93 -22.64
C MET A 1 15.94 88.61 -23.35
N SER A 2 16.78 88.64 -24.37
CA SER A 2 17.06 87.59 -25.37
C SER A 2 17.54 86.25 -24.75
N ILE A 3 17.33 85.08 -25.35
CA ILE A 3 18.23 84.46 -26.36
C ILE A 3 17.63 83.11 -26.90
N PHE A 4 17.63 82.96 -28.24
CA PHE A 4 17.81 81.79 -29.15
C PHE A 4 17.07 80.44 -28.92
N ILE A 5 16.22 79.94 -29.83
CA ILE A 5 16.45 79.28 -31.16
C ILE A 5 17.25 77.96 -31.05
N SER A 6 16.69 76.78 -31.40
CA SER A 6 16.84 76.21 -32.76
C SER A 6 16.04 74.91 -33.01
N LYS A 7 15.23 74.92 -34.10
CA LYS A 7 15.07 73.95 -35.24
C LYS A 7 15.08 72.43 -34.97
N CYS A 8 14.43 71.55 -35.75
CA CYS A 8 13.63 71.61 -36.99
C CYS A 8 12.98 70.23 -37.23
N LEU A 9 11.87 70.27 -37.97
CA LEU A 9 11.32 69.32 -38.95
C LEU A 9 11.37 67.79 -38.70
N LYS A 10 10.15 67.23 -38.63
CA LYS A 10 9.84 65.81 -38.85
C LYS A 10 9.80 65.50 -40.35
N THR A 11 10.54 64.47 -40.77
CA THR A 11 10.37 63.77 -42.06
C THR A 11 9.93 62.33 -41.78
N PHE A 12 8.87 61.92 -42.47
CA PHE A 12 8.37 60.54 -42.48
C PHE A 12 9.27 59.66 -43.36
N SER A 13 9.72 58.53 -42.83
CA SER A 13 10.34 57.45 -43.62
C SER A 13 9.62 56.13 -43.30
N VAL A 14 9.06 55.53 -44.35
CA VAL A 14 8.44 54.20 -44.35
C VAL A 14 9.54 53.14 -44.31
N LEU A 15 9.48 52.22 -43.34
CA LEU A 15 10.39 51.08 -43.23
C LEU A 15 9.67 49.80 -43.64
N ILE A 16 10.14 49.17 -44.71
CA ILE A 16 9.69 47.85 -45.20
C ILE A 16 10.36 46.78 -44.34
N LEU A 17 9.57 45.98 -43.62
CA LEU A 17 10.06 44.80 -42.88
C LEU A 17 10.21 43.60 -43.84
N LEU A 18 11.45 43.14 -44.03
CA LEU A 18 11.76 41.82 -44.57
C LEU A 18 11.52 40.76 -43.49
N THR A 19 10.53 39.89 -43.70
CA THR A 19 10.32 38.70 -42.87
C THR A 19 11.23 37.56 -43.34
N SER A 20 12.24 37.20 -42.55
CA SER A 20 13.02 35.98 -42.73
C SER A 20 12.29 34.81 -42.07
N THR A 21 11.83 33.85 -42.87
CA THR A 21 11.24 32.60 -42.37
C THR A 21 12.35 31.63 -41.97
N PHE A 22 12.65 31.55 -40.67
CA PHE A 22 13.45 30.44 -40.12
C PHE A 22 12.60 29.17 -40.10
N SER A 23 12.85 28.27 -41.04
CA SER A 23 12.31 26.91 -41.03
C SER A 23 12.95 26.10 -39.90
N CYS A 24 12.30 26.06 -38.74
CA CYS A 24 12.66 25.18 -37.63
C CYS A 24 12.30 23.73 -38.01
N LYS A 25 13.20 23.02 -38.69
CA LYS A 25 13.09 21.56 -38.84
C LYS A 25 13.32 20.94 -37.46
N LYS A 26 12.24 20.51 -36.80
CA LYS A 26 12.33 19.55 -35.70
C LYS A 26 13.07 18.32 -36.23
N ILE A 27 14.31 18.14 -35.80
CA ILE A 27 15.02 16.87 -35.95
C ILE A 27 14.28 15.91 -35.02
N PHE A 28 13.32 15.17 -35.57
CA PHE A 28 12.89 13.92 -34.96
C PHE A 28 14.11 13.01 -34.99
N GLN A 29 14.82 12.94 -33.87
CA GLN A 29 15.67 11.80 -33.59
C GLN A 29 14.72 10.60 -33.60
N LYS A 30 14.72 9.83 -34.70
CA LYS A 30 14.17 8.47 -34.68
C LYS A 30 14.91 7.78 -33.54
N THR A 31 14.23 7.52 -32.44
CA THR A 31 14.68 6.57 -31.42
C THR A 31 15.05 5.30 -32.17
N GLN A 32 16.33 4.93 -32.14
CA GLN A 32 16.72 3.62 -32.65
C GLN A 32 15.87 2.57 -31.92
N PRO A 33 15.33 1.56 -32.62
CA PRO A 33 14.60 0.50 -31.95
C PRO A 33 15.55 -0.16 -30.94
N ILE A 34 15.26 0.00 -29.65
CA ILE A 34 15.98 -0.73 -28.61
C ILE A 34 15.72 -2.21 -28.88
N ALA A 35 16.78 -2.96 -29.10
CA ALA A 35 16.68 -4.41 -29.25
C ALA A 35 16.38 -5.01 -27.87
N TYR A 36 15.09 -5.21 -27.57
CA TYR A 36 14.64 -5.84 -26.31
C TYR A 36 14.85 -7.36 -26.28
N SER A 37 15.74 -7.92 -27.10
CA SER A 37 15.96 -9.36 -27.19
C SER A 37 16.52 -9.99 -25.91
N GLU A 38 17.13 -9.17 -25.04
CA GLU A 38 17.67 -9.57 -23.74
C GLU A 38 16.68 -9.38 -22.58
N TYR A 39 15.50 -8.81 -22.83
CA TYR A 39 14.48 -8.53 -21.82
C TYR A 39 13.46 -9.68 -21.77
N ALA A 40 12.91 -9.94 -20.58
CA ALA A 40 11.70 -10.74 -20.45
C ALA A 40 10.51 -9.85 -20.82
N ALA A 41 9.80 -10.21 -21.90
CA ALA A 41 8.63 -9.48 -22.36
C ALA A 41 7.36 -10.15 -21.82
N PHE A 42 6.47 -9.36 -21.23
CA PHE A 42 5.16 -9.76 -20.77
C PHE A 42 4.12 -9.04 -21.63
N ASP A 43 3.36 -9.79 -22.43
CA ASP A 43 2.42 -9.20 -23.39
C ASP A 43 1.20 -8.62 -22.68
N TRP A 44 0.72 -9.29 -21.64
CA TRP A 44 -0.42 -8.88 -20.85
C TRP A 44 -0.38 -9.53 -19.48
N PHE A 45 -1.15 -9.00 -18.54
CA PHE A 45 -1.41 -9.62 -17.24
C PHE A 45 -2.90 -9.56 -16.93
N GLU A 46 -3.47 -10.69 -16.51
CA GLU A 46 -4.87 -10.80 -16.11
C GLU A 46 -4.97 -11.32 -14.67
N TYR A 47 -5.87 -10.73 -13.87
CA TYR A 47 -6.24 -11.19 -12.55
C TYR A 47 -7.75 -11.21 -12.39
N GLN A 48 -8.27 -12.30 -11.83
CA GLN A 48 -9.68 -12.49 -11.56
C GLN A 48 -9.92 -12.91 -10.11
N GLY A 49 -10.70 -12.13 -9.38
CA GLY A 49 -11.23 -12.48 -8.07
C GLY A 49 -12.41 -13.45 -8.14
N LYS A 50 -12.44 -14.45 -7.26
CA LYS A 50 -13.43 -15.54 -7.25
C LYS A 50 -13.95 -15.90 -5.85
N ASP A 51 -13.77 -15.02 -4.86
CA ASP A 51 -14.17 -15.26 -3.49
C ASP A 51 -15.63 -15.71 -3.37
N ALA A 52 -15.84 -16.81 -2.65
CA ALA A 52 -17.14 -17.43 -2.49
C ALA A 52 -18.15 -16.49 -1.80
N VAL A 53 -17.68 -15.69 -0.84
CA VAL A 53 -18.53 -14.74 -0.08
C VAL A 53 -19.21 -13.74 -1.01
N PHE A 54 -18.48 -13.16 -1.97
CA PHE A 54 -19.03 -12.18 -2.92
C PHE A 54 -19.87 -12.80 -4.04
N LYS A 55 -19.80 -14.12 -4.25
CA LYS A 55 -20.74 -14.84 -5.14
C LYS A 55 -22.09 -15.07 -4.46
N SER A 56 -22.07 -15.25 -3.14
CA SER A 56 -23.26 -15.56 -2.35
C SER A 56 -24.03 -14.33 -1.87
N ILE A 57 -23.39 -13.16 -1.90
CA ILE A 57 -23.95 -11.90 -1.44
C ILE A 57 -24.63 -11.18 -2.60
N SER A 58 -25.86 -10.74 -2.39
CA SER A 58 -26.50 -9.68 -3.18
C SER A 58 -26.54 -8.42 -2.33
N LYS A 59 -26.13 -7.29 -2.91
CA LYS A 59 -26.25 -5.97 -2.28
C LYS A 59 -27.24 -5.13 -3.06
N SER A 60 -28.00 -4.28 -2.39
CA SER A 60 -28.82 -3.26 -3.05
C SER A 60 -28.02 -2.01 -3.44
N ASP A 61 -28.67 -1.06 -4.11
CA ASP A 61 -28.02 0.18 -4.57
C ASP A 61 -27.63 1.12 -3.41
N ASP A 62 -28.31 1.02 -2.27
CA ASP A 62 -28.02 1.74 -1.02
C ASP A 62 -26.99 1.00 -0.13
N GLU A 63 -26.35 -0.05 -0.64
CA GLU A 63 -25.37 -0.86 0.10
C GLU A 63 -23.98 -0.87 -0.57
N TYR A 64 -22.94 -0.93 0.27
CA TYR A 64 -21.54 -1.09 -0.12
C TYR A 64 -20.96 -2.42 0.39
N LEU A 65 -19.80 -2.79 -0.14
CA LEU A 65 -19.06 -3.98 0.26
C LEU A 65 -17.87 -3.62 1.15
N ASN A 66 -17.66 -4.43 2.18
CA ASN A 66 -16.44 -4.47 2.97
C ASN A 66 -15.59 -5.70 2.57
N PRO A 67 -14.25 -5.61 2.60
CA PRO A 67 -13.43 -4.40 2.80
C PRO A 67 -13.69 -3.36 1.70
N ILE A 68 -13.42 -2.07 1.96
CA ILE A 68 -13.49 -1.01 0.94
C ILE A 68 -12.23 -0.98 0.06
N LEU A 69 -11.08 -1.44 0.58
CA LEU A 69 -9.88 -1.74 -0.20
C LEU A 69 -9.40 -3.16 0.13
N ALA A 70 -9.62 -4.11 -0.78
CA ALA A 70 -9.25 -5.51 -0.59
C ALA A 70 -7.77 -5.76 -0.87
N GLY A 71 -7.15 -6.68 -0.13
CA GLY A 71 -5.71 -6.96 -0.15
C GLY A 71 -4.90 -6.04 0.75
N PHE A 72 -3.58 -6.09 0.61
CA PHE A 72 -2.60 -5.40 1.46
C PHE A 72 -2.71 -3.86 1.41
N TYR A 73 -3.63 -3.32 2.21
CA TYR A 73 -3.96 -1.91 2.39
C TYR A 73 -4.17 -1.66 3.90
N PRO A 74 -3.09 -1.71 4.70
CA PRO A 74 -3.16 -1.61 6.16
C PRO A 74 -3.14 -0.16 6.64
N ASP A 75 -3.38 0.02 7.94
CA ASP A 75 -3.14 1.27 8.65
C ASP A 75 -3.77 2.50 7.92
N PRO A 76 -5.09 2.46 7.62
CA PRO A 76 -5.72 3.48 6.79
C PRO A 76 -5.89 4.80 7.55
N SER A 77 -5.42 5.90 6.97
CA SER A 77 -5.73 7.25 7.43
C SER A 77 -6.57 7.99 6.40
N ILE A 78 -7.52 8.80 6.88
CA ILE A 78 -8.50 9.49 6.05
C ILE A 78 -8.58 10.98 6.38
N CYS A 79 -8.77 11.83 5.36
CA CYS A 79 -9.19 13.20 5.58
C CYS A 79 -10.20 13.66 4.53
N SER A 80 -11.00 14.68 4.87
CA SER A 80 -11.86 15.39 3.93
C SER A 80 -11.22 16.68 3.49
N ALA A 81 -11.23 16.97 2.18
CA ALA A 81 -10.77 18.23 1.63
C ALA A 81 -11.51 18.56 0.34
N ASN A 82 -11.85 19.83 0.12
CA ASN A 82 -12.44 20.32 -1.12
C ASN A 82 -13.68 19.52 -1.61
N GLY A 83 -14.53 19.06 -0.68
CA GLY A 83 -15.75 18.29 -1.00
C GLY A 83 -15.50 16.82 -1.37
N LYS A 84 -14.28 16.32 -1.15
CA LYS A 84 -13.89 14.93 -1.39
C LYS A 84 -13.20 14.34 -0.16
N TYR A 85 -12.94 13.04 -0.23
CA TYR A 85 -12.26 12.27 0.79
C TYR A 85 -11.01 11.62 0.22
N TYR A 86 -9.95 11.60 1.03
CA TYR A 86 -8.65 11.07 0.65
C TYR A 86 -8.21 10.05 1.68
N LEU A 87 -7.74 8.90 1.20
CA LEU A 87 -7.33 7.78 2.05
C LEU A 87 -5.93 7.32 1.63
N ILE A 88 -5.06 7.12 2.61
CA ILE A 88 -3.72 6.55 2.41
C ILE A 88 -3.50 5.34 3.32
N THR A 89 -2.60 4.44 2.92
CA THR A 89 -2.27 3.22 3.67
C THR A 89 -0.77 3.04 3.77
N SER A 90 -0.30 2.26 4.76
CA SER A 90 1.11 1.87 4.83
C SER A 90 1.52 1.02 3.61
N SER A 91 2.81 1.04 3.26
CA SER A 91 3.33 0.33 2.08
C SER A 91 4.64 -0.42 2.33
N PHE A 92 5.26 -0.22 3.49
CA PHE A 92 6.51 -0.85 3.87
C PHE A 92 7.60 -0.53 2.83
N VAL A 93 8.36 -1.51 2.34
CA VAL A 93 9.40 -1.28 1.32
C VAL A 93 8.88 -1.31 -0.12
N TYR A 94 7.57 -1.52 -0.35
CA TYR A 94 7.03 -1.49 -1.71
C TYR A 94 7.08 -0.07 -2.27
N PHE A 95 7.56 0.04 -3.51
CA PHE A 95 7.76 1.32 -4.19
C PHE A 95 7.01 1.33 -5.54
N PRO A 96 6.35 2.42 -5.94
CA PRO A 96 6.10 3.63 -5.16
C PRO A 96 5.25 3.30 -3.90
N GLY A 97 5.44 4.11 -2.86
CA GLY A 97 4.95 3.88 -1.50
C GLY A 97 3.86 4.86 -1.06
N LEU A 98 3.10 4.46 -0.05
CA LEU A 98 1.91 5.14 0.48
C LEU A 98 0.90 5.46 -0.63
N PRO A 99 0.16 4.45 -1.13
CA PRO A 99 -0.85 4.69 -2.17
C PRO A 99 -1.92 5.65 -1.65
N ILE A 100 -2.33 6.60 -2.48
CA ILE A 100 -3.38 7.56 -2.15
C ILE A 100 -4.61 7.37 -3.03
N PHE A 101 -5.78 7.35 -2.38
CA PHE A 101 -7.08 7.16 -2.99
C PHE A 101 -7.95 8.39 -2.80
N GLU A 102 -8.81 8.66 -3.77
CA GLU A 102 -9.84 9.71 -3.73
C GLU A 102 -11.23 9.09 -3.83
N SER A 103 -12.18 9.62 -3.05
CA SER A 103 -13.60 9.26 -3.13
C SER A 103 -14.49 10.48 -2.92
N VAL A 104 -15.71 10.43 -3.46
CA VAL A 104 -16.79 11.40 -3.19
C VAL A 104 -17.89 10.82 -2.31
N ASP A 105 -17.92 9.49 -2.15
CA ASP A 105 -18.99 8.75 -1.47
C ASP A 105 -18.49 7.76 -0.40
N LEU A 106 -17.18 7.75 -0.12
CA LEU A 106 -16.45 6.82 0.75
C LEU A 106 -16.52 5.33 0.35
N VAL A 107 -17.14 5.02 -0.78
CA VAL A 107 -17.38 3.65 -1.23
C VAL A 107 -16.56 3.33 -2.46
N ASN A 108 -16.58 4.23 -3.45
CA ASN A 108 -15.83 4.09 -4.69
C ASN A 108 -14.53 4.87 -4.57
N TRP A 109 -13.41 4.14 -4.54
CA TRP A 109 -12.08 4.70 -4.31
C TRP A 109 -11.23 4.59 -5.57
N LYS A 110 -10.82 5.74 -6.10
CA LYS A 110 -9.89 5.82 -7.23
C LYS A 110 -8.49 6.05 -6.70
N GLN A 111 -7.55 5.17 -7.01
CA GLN A 111 -6.15 5.45 -6.73
C GLN A 111 -5.68 6.61 -7.62
N ILE A 112 -5.17 7.69 -7.01
CA ILE A 112 -4.74 8.91 -7.72
C ILE A 112 -3.22 9.08 -7.74
N GLY A 113 -2.48 8.18 -7.09
CA GLY A 113 -1.03 8.18 -7.08
C GLY A 113 -0.45 7.48 -5.85
N HIS A 114 0.74 7.92 -5.50
CA HIS A 114 1.52 7.50 -4.33
C HIS A 114 2.19 8.73 -3.72
N VAL A 115 2.34 8.77 -2.40
CA VAL A 115 2.99 9.91 -1.73
C VAL A 115 4.51 9.87 -1.91
N ILE A 116 5.08 8.67 -1.91
CA ILE A 116 6.52 8.41 -2.09
C ILE A 116 6.71 7.74 -3.45
N ASP A 117 6.97 8.54 -4.48
CA ASP A 117 7.07 8.10 -5.88
C ASP A 117 8.42 8.43 -6.53
N ARG A 118 9.32 9.08 -5.80
CA ARG A 118 10.68 9.42 -6.23
C ARG A 118 11.72 8.83 -5.30
N LYS A 119 12.86 8.41 -5.86
CA LYS A 119 13.98 7.85 -5.08
C LYS A 119 14.58 8.87 -4.11
N GLU A 120 14.48 10.16 -4.42
CA GLU A 120 14.92 11.25 -3.56
C GLU A 120 14.09 11.36 -2.28
N GLN A 121 12.87 10.79 -2.25
CA GLN A 121 12.02 10.78 -1.07
C GLN A 121 12.30 9.59 -0.14
N ALA A 122 12.73 8.43 -0.65
CA ALA A 122 13.07 7.29 0.19
C ALA A 122 13.95 6.26 -0.54
N ASP A 123 14.98 5.78 0.14
CA ASP A 123 15.80 4.64 -0.29
C ASP A 123 15.60 3.46 0.66
N PHE A 124 15.01 2.38 0.16
CA PHE A 124 14.78 1.13 0.91
C PHE A 124 15.84 0.05 0.63
N SER A 125 17.00 0.42 0.10
CA SER A 125 18.09 -0.53 -0.16
C SER A 125 18.50 -1.26 1.13
N GLY A 126 18.50 -2.60 1.09
CA GLY A 126 18.86 -3.42 2.25
C GLY A 126 17.78 -3.56 3.33
N ALA A 127 16.64 -2.88 3.19
CA ALA A 127 15.55 -2.99 4.16
C ALA A 127 14.81 -4.34 4.05
N GLY A 128 14.36 -4.88 5.17
CA GLY A 128 13.49 -6.07 5.19
C GLY A 128 12.11 -5.78 4.60
N VAL A 129 11.41 -6.78 4.05
CA VAL A 129 10.13 -6.55 3.32
C VAL A 129 9.03 -5.89 4.17
N SER A 130 9.02 -6.15 5.48
CA SER A 130 8.09 -5.55 6.44
C SER A 130 8.68 -4.35 7.19
N GLU A 131 9.76 -3.76 6.69
CA GLU A 131 10.30 -2.48 7.18
C GLU A 131 9.88 -1.33 6.24
N GLY A 132 10.61 -0.21 6.19
CA GLY A 132 10.25 0.93 5.36
C GLY A 132 9.10 1.76 5.92
N LEU A 133 8.08 2.06 5.11
CA LEU A 133 7.01 3.01 5.46
C LEU A 133 5.88 2.35 6.26
N TYR A 134 5.82 2.67 7.55
CA TYR A 134 4.79 2.21 8.49
C TYR A 134 3.51 3.06 8.36
N ALA A 135 2.63 3.02 9.37
CA ALA A 135 1.35 3.73 9.39
C ALA A 135 1.53 5.23 9.08
N PRO A 136 0.88 5.73 8.02
CA PRO A 136 0.88 7.14 7.70
C PRO A 136 -0.40 7.82 8.19
N THR A 137 -0.32 9.11 8.47
CA THR A 137 -1.49 9.96 8.72
C THR A 137 -1.62 11.02 7.64
N ILE A 138 -2.80 11.18 7.03
CA ILE A 138 -3.10 12.28 6.11
C ILE A 138 -4.03 13.30 6.74
N ARG A 139 -3.69 14.58 6.62
CA ARG A 139 -4.51 15.70 7.07
C ARG A 139 -4.48 16.84 6.06
N TYR A 140 -5.57 17.60 6.03
CA TYR A 140 -5.68 18.79 5.20
C TYR A 140 -5.86 20.02 6.09
N ASN A 141 -5.04 21.04 5.88
CA ASN A 141 -5.14 22.29 6.61
C ASN A 141 -4.79 23.46 5.69
N LYS A 142 -5.69 24.46 5.62
CA LYS A 142 -5.48 25.76 4.93
C LYS A 142 -4.89 25.65 3.50
N GLY A 143 -5.44 24.77 2.65
CA GLY A 143 -4.98 24.65 1.25
C GLY A 143 -3.91 23.59 1.01
N GLN A 144 -3.42 22.94 2.06
CA GLN A 144 -2.25 22.08 2.01
C GLN A 144 -2.58 20.70 2.59
N PHE A 145 -2.17 19.64 1.88
CA PHE A 145 -2.14 18.28 2.43
C PHE A 145 -0.82 18.06 3.14
N TYR A 146 -0.90 17.37 4.27
CA TYR A 146 0.21 16.91 5.09
C TYR A 146 0.08 15.40 5.23
N VAL A 147 1.17 14.69 4.93
CA VAL A 147 1.32 13.28 5.29
C VAL A 147 2.48 13.19 6.26
N ILE A 148 2.21 12.63 7.43
CA ILE A 148 3.22 12.32 8.43
C ILE A 148 3.32 10.80 8.56
N CYS A 149 4.54 10.26 8.59
CA CYS A 149 4.78 8.81 8.53
C CYS A 149 6.11 8.48 9.19
N THR A 150 6.32 7.21 9.54
CA THR A 150 7.64 6.69 9.93
C THR A 150 8.26 5.86 8.81
N ASN A 151 9.51 6.17 8.45
CA ASN A 151 10.37 5.24 7.73
C ASN A 151 11.27 4.52 8.73
N VAL A 152 10.92 3.28 9.10
CA VAL A 152 11.63 2.52 10.13
C VAL A 152 13.00 1.98 9.67
N SER A 153 13.25 2.00 8.36
CA SER A 153 14.55 1.65 7.77
C SER A 153 15.44 2.87 7.51
N GLY A 154 14.95 4.08 7.81
CA GLY A 154 15.64 5.33 7.49
C GLY A 154 15.63 6.31 8.68
N ASP A 155 15.43 7.60 8.37
CA ASP A 155 15.57 8.71 9.34
C ASP A 155 14.43 8.82 10.38
N GLY A 156 13.53 7.83 10.44
CA GLY A 156 12.41 7.80 11.38
C GLY A 156 11.21 8.61 10.90
N ASN A 157 10.67 9.46 11.77
CA ASN A 157 9.42 10.19 11.51
C ASN A 157 9.66 11.39 10.59
N PHE A 158 8.77 11.61 9.62
CA PHE A 158 8.88 12.69 8.65
C PHE A 158 7.52 13.22 8.22
N ILE A 159 7.51 14.45 7.69
CA ILE A 159 6.36 15.07 7.02
C ILE A 159 6.66 15.29 5.54
N VAL A 160 5.69 15.02 4.68
CA VAL A 160 5.67 15.46 3.27
C VAL A 160 4.38 16.22 2.99
N THR A 161 4.43 17.12 2.03
CA THR A 161 3.32 18.04 1.76
C THR A 161 3.01 18.15 0.27
N ALA A 162 1.74 18.31 -0.09
CA ALA A 162 1.30 18.65 -1.46
C ALA A 162 0.04 19.53 -1.46
N THR A 163 -0.08 20.48 -2.38
CA THR A 163 -1.31 21.26 -2.56
C THR A 163 -2.35 20.51 -3.39
N ASN A 164 -1.89 19.57 -4.22
CA ASN A 164 -2.68 18.61 -4.97
C ASN A 164 -2.44 17.21 -4.38
N PRO A 165 -3.48 16.46 -3.98
CA PRO A 165 -3.31 15.14 -3.38
C PRO A 165 -2.75 14.11 -4.37
N ALA A 166 -2.89 14.33 -5.68
CA ALA A 166 -2.21 13.52 -6.71
C ALA A 166 -0.71 13.89 -6.90
N GLY A 167 -0.19 14.83 -6.11
CA GLY A 167 1.19 15.29 -6.17
C GLY A 167 1.44 16.46 -7.15
N PRO A 168 2.71 16.86 -7.33
CA PRO A 168 3.88 16.26 -6.68
C PRO A 168 3.93 16.54 -5.17
N TRP A 169 4.33 15.53 -4.40
CA TRP A 169 4.61 15.66 -2.97
C TRP A 169 6.03 16.20 -2.74
N SER A 170 6.25 16.96 -1.68
CA SER A 170 7.58 17.44 -1.29
C SER A 170 8.53 16.28 -0.96
N ASP A 171 9.82 16.60 -0.85
CA ASP A 171 10.77 15.71 -0.19
C ASP A 171 10.47 15.66 1.32
N PRO A 172 10.88 14.58 2.03
CA PRO A 172 10.61 14.43 3.46
C PRO A 172 11.28 15.51 4.31
N ILE A 173 10.50 16.04 5.23
CA ILE A 173 10.95 16.90 6.32
C ILE A 173 11.05 16.03 7.56
N VAL A 174 12.26 15.57 7.87
CA VAL A 174 12.53 14.69 9.02
C VAL A 174 12.23 15.43 10.33
N ILE A 175 11.62 14.72 11.29
CA ILE A 175 11.37 15.20 12.64
C ILE A 175 12.37 14.52 13.59
N PRO A 176 13.52 15.15 13.87
CA PRO A 176 14.59 14.52 14.63
C PRO A 176 14.18 14.30 16.09
N GLY A 177 14.68 13.20 16.68
CA GLY A 177 14.53 12.93 18.11
C GLY A 177 13.19 12.31 18.53
N VAL A 178 12.30 11.99 17.58
CA VAL A 178 11.05 11.26 17.86
C VAL A 178 11.34 9.76 17.91
N ASN A 179 11.34 9.18 19.12
CA ASN A 179 11.50 7.74 19.33
C ASN A 179 10.15 7.04 19.34
N GLY A 180 9.81 6.40 18.22
CA GLY A 180 8.63 5.55 18.05
C GLY A 180 7.98 5.72 16.67
N ILE A 181 6.76 5.23 16.54
CA ILE A 181 6.04 5.08 15.27
C ILE A 181 4.64 5.71 15.34
N ASP A 182 3.87 5.55 14.27
CA ASP A 182 2.47 5.95 14.13
C ASP A 182 2.24 7.43 14.47
N PRO A 183 2.93 8.36 13.79
CA PRO A 183 2.75 9.76 14.06
C PRO A 183 1.41 10.27 13.50
N ASP A 184 0.74 11.14 14.25
CA ASP A 184 -0.42 11.93 13.81
C ASP A 184 -0.09 13.42 13.95
N ILE A 185 -0.63 14.23 13.04
CA ILE A 185 -0.51 15.69 13.06
C ILE A 185 -1.89 16.31 13.26
N PHE A 186 -2.08 16.97 14.39
CA PHE A 186 -3.34 17.59 14.75
C PHE A 186 -3.24 19.11 14.66
N PHE A 187 -4.13 19.72 13.87
CA PHE A 187 -4.25 21.18 13.74
C PHE A 187 -5.39 21.67 14.62
N ASP A 188 -5.07 22.40 15.68
CA ASP A 188 -6.08 22.92 16.59
C ASP A 188 -6.63 24.27 16.10
N GLU A 189 -7.85 24.58 16.55
CA GLU A 189 -8.57 25.80 16.23
C GLU A 189 -7.91 27.06 16.81
N ASP A 190 -7.07 26.91 17.84
CA ASP A 190 -6.27 28.00 18.41
C ASP A 190 -5.04 28.35 17.54
N GLY A 191 -4.82 27.60 16.45
CA GLY A 191 -3.72 27.78 15.50
C GLY A 191 -2.46 27.00 15.85
N LYS A 192 -2.42 26.28 16.97
CA LYS A 192 -1.30 25.39 17.32
C LYS A 192 -1.38 24.08 16.56
N VAL A 193 -0.22 23.45 16.41
CA VAL A 193 -0.07 22.15 15.78
C VAL A 193 0.55 21.21 16.78
N TYR A 194 -0.02 20.03 16.93
CA TYR A 194 0.44 19.00 17.85
C TYR A 194 0.78 17.76 17.06
N ILE A 195 1.85 17.08 17.44
CA ILE A 195 2.17 15.75 16.91
C ILE A 195 2.04 14.75 18.06
N THR A 196 1.30 13.68 17.80
CA THR A 196 1.25 12.52 18.70
C THR A 196 1.94 11.34 18.06
N HIS A 197 2.49 10.44 18.87
CA HIS A 197 3.13 9.22 18.40
C HIS A 197 3.17 8.16 19.50
N ASN A 198 3.27 6.88 19.11
CA ASN A 198 3.68 5.81 19.99
C ASN A 198 5.15 6.00 20.40
N GLY A 199 5.53 5.55 21.60
CA GLY A 199 6.92 5.53 22.04
C GLY A 199 7.23 4.44 23.07
N PRO A 200 8.50 4.34 23.52
CA PRO A 200 8.89 3.47 24.62
C PRO A 200 8.15 3.84 25.92
N PRO A 201 8.11 2.95 26.92
CA PRO A 201 7.51 3.28 28.20
C PRO A 201 8.31 4.39 28.92
N PRO A 202 7.71 5.09 29.90
CA PRO A 202 8.37 6.16 30.63
C PRO A 202 9.71 5.73 31.23
N ASN A 203 10.74 6.57 31.08
CA ASN A 203 12.11 6.30 31.50
C ASN A 203 12.76 5.05 30.85
N ASN A 204 12.19 4.54 29.75
CA ASN A 204 12.55 3.25 29.15
C ASN A 204 12.40 2.06 30.11
N ILE A 205 11.56 2.18 31.14
CA ILE A 205 11.30 1.11 32.11
C ILE A 205 9.98 0.43 31.76
N SER A 206 10.10 -0.77 31.20
CA SER A 206 8.94 -1.63 30.97
C SER A 206 8.50 -2.32 32.26
N ILE A 207 7.19 -2.37 32.51
CA ILE A 207 6.60 -3.09 33.66
C ILE A 207 5.81 -4.34 33.25
N HIS A 208 5.67 -4.58 31.94
CA HIS A 208 5.11 -5.80 31.36
C HIS A 208 5.52 -5.92 29.88
N ASN A 209 5.47 -7.14 29.31
CA ASN A 209 5.78 -7.32 27.89
C ASN A 209 4.82 -6.49 27.01
N GLY A 210 5.33 -5.80 26.00
CA GLY A 210 4.54 -4.94 25.12
C GLY A 210 4.17 -3.56 25.71
N HIS A 211 4.71 -3.18 26.88
CA HIS A 211 4.48 -1.85 27.47
C HIS A 211 4.99 -0.73 26.53
N ARG A 212 4.05 0.05 26.01
CA ARG A 212 4.27 1.24 25.18
C ARG A 212 3.52 2.44 25.75
N ALA A 213 3.77 3.62 25.22
CA ALA A 213 3.10 4.84 25.67
C ALA A 213 2.83 5.79 24.50
N ILE A 214 1.88 6.71 24.70
CA ILE A 214 1.57 7.78 23.74
C ILE A 214 2.14 9.09 24.26
N TYR A 215 2.83 9.79 23.38
CA TYR A 215 3.48 11.06 23.62
C TYR A 215 2.91 12.15 22.71
N MET A 216 3.04 13.41 23.14
CA MET A 216 2.62 14.58 22.38
C MET A 216 3.58 15.75 22.57
N PHE A 217 3.88 16.47 21.49
CA PHE A 217 4.58 17.75 21.53
C PHE A 217 3.93 18.78 20.60
N GLU A 218 4.15 20.07 20.87
CA GLU A 218 3.80 21.16 19.96
C GLU A 218 4.83 21.21 18.81
N TYR A 219 4.35 21.36 17.57
CA TYR A 219 5.18 21.43 16.37
C TYR A 219 5.09 22.82 15.74
N ASP A 220 6.24 23.45 15.50
CA ASP A 220 6.32 24.70 14.75
C ASP A 220 6.25 24.39 13.24
N LEU A 221 5.05 24.52 12.69
CA LEU A 221 4.77 24.27 11.27
C LEU A 221 5.56 25.20 10.34
N LYS A 222 5.93 26.41 10.79
CA LYS A 222 6.60 27.41 9.96
C LYS A 222 8.09 27.11 9.84
N ASN A 223 8.72 26.75 10.95
CA ASN A 223 10.15 26.48 11.02
C ASN A 223 10.48 24.98 10.88
N HIS A 224 9.46 24.12 10.86
CA HIS A 224 9.57 22.66 10.80
C HIS A 224 10.36 22.06 11.97
N THR A 225 10.10 22.53 13.19
CA THR A 225 10.82 22.13 14.40
C THR A 225 9.88 21.72 15.53
N ILE A 226 10.38 20.89 16.45
CA ILE A 226 9.70 20.61 17.72
C ILE A 226 9.71 21.89 18.58
N ALA A 227 8.54 22.36 18.99
CA ALA A 227 8.34 23.63 19.70
C ALA A 227 8.16 23.47 21.22
N SER A 228 7.97 22.25 21.71
CA SER A 228 7.85 21.96 23.15
C SER A 228 8.55 20.67 23.53
N GLU A 229 8.80 20.47 24.82
CA GLU A 229 9.12 19.14 25.35
C GLU A 229 7.98 18.15 25.04
N SER A 230 8.35 16.90 24.80
CA SER A 230 7.40 15.81 24.59
C SER A 230 6.77 15.39 25.91
N LYS A 231 5.44 15.33 25.96
CA LYS A 231 4.65 14.98 27.15
C LYS A 231 4.03 13.61 26.98
N LEU A 232 4.16 12.80 28.03
CA LEU A 232 3.43 11.54 28.16
C LEU A 232 1.93 11.85 28.36
N ILE A 233 1.07 11.37 27.46
CA ILE A 233 -0.38 11.60 27.55
C ILE A 233 -1.18 10.32 27.85
N VAL A 234 -0.67 9.15 27.47
CA VAL A 234 -1.20 7.83 27.88
C VAL A 234 -0.03 6.90 28.18
N ASN A 235 -0.06 6.22 29.32
CA ASN A 235 0.93 5.23 29.73
C ASN A 235 0.33 3.82 29.65
N GLY A 236 0.84 2.98 28.75
CA GLY A 236 0.45 1.58 28.58
C GLY A 236 -0.83 1.32 27.79
N GLY A 237 -1.92 2.03 28.06
CA GLY A 237 -3.19 1.87 27.36
C GLY A 237 -4.41 2.17 28.24
N THR A 238 -5.50 1.43 28.05
CA THR A 238 -6.81 1.73 28.68
C THR A 238 -6.85 1.58 30.20
N ASP A 239 -6.26 0.52 30.73
CA ASP A 239 -6.21 0.21 32.16
C ASP A 239 -4.95 -0.60 32.48
N MET A 240 -4.05 -0.04 33.29
CA MET A 240 -2.78 -0.68 33.63
C MET A 240 -2.93 -1.95 34.48
N ALA A 241 -4.06 -2.16 35.15
CA ALA A 241 -4.31 -3.39 35.91
C ALA A 241 -4.37 -4.63 35.00
N ILE A 242 -4.84 -4.47 33.76
CA ILE A 242 -4.91 -5.54 32.76
C ILE A 242 -3.68 -5.61 31.85
N LYS A 243 -2.69 -4.72 32.05
CA LYS A 243 -1.41 -4.69 31.32
C LYS A 243 -1.58 -4.69 29.79
N PRO A 244 -2.23 -3.66 29.20
CA PRO A 244 -2.47 -3.58 27.76
C PRO A 244 -1.14 -3.57 27.01
N VAL A 245 -1.10 -4.21 25.84
CA VAL A 245 0.12 -4.30 25.02
C VAL A 245 0.00 -3.44 23.79
N TRP A 246 1.11 -2.81 23.40
CA TRP A 246 1.27 -2.10 22.13
C TRP A 246 0.19 -1.06 21.84
N ILE A 247 -0.07 -0.15 22.79
CA ILE A 247 -0.89 1.05 22.50
C ILE A 247 -0.20 1.89 21.40
N GLU A 248 -0.86 2.12 20.29
CA GLU A 248 -0.33 2.75 19.07
C GLU A 248 -1.43 3.47 18.27
N ALA A 249 -1.15 3.91 17.04
CA ALA A 249 -2.10 4.66 16.20
C ALA A 249 -2.84 5.84 16.89
N PRO A 250 -2.15 6.76 17.58
CA PRO A 250 -2.81 7.87 18.26
C PRO A 250 -3.36 8.89 17.27
N HIS A 251 -4.68 9.10 17.23
CA HIS A 251 -5.29 10.19 16.48
C HIS A 251 -6.11 11.11 17.40
N ILE A 252 -5.89 12.43 17.27
CA ILE A 252 -6.64 13.43 18.03
C ILE A 252 -7.83 13.94 17.22
N ILE A 253 -9.01 13.89 17.84
CA ILE A 253 -10.26 14.44 17.32
C ILE A 253 -10.77 15.47 18.31
N LYS A 254 -10.97 16.71 17.86
CA LYS A 254 -11.64 17.73 18.68
C LYS A 254 -13.12 17.76 18.36
N LYS A 255 -13.96 17.58 19.37
CA LYS A 255 -15.41 17.70 19.24
C LYS A 255 -16.00 18.31 20.49
N ASP A 256 -16.84 19.32 20.29
CA ASP A 256 -17.44 20.13 21.35
C ASP A 256 -16.36 20.72 22.29
N GLN A 257 -16.33 20.32 23.55
CA GLN A 257 -15.38 20.82 24.57
C GLN A 257 -14.28 19.82 24.90
N TYR A 258 -14.13 18.75 24.09
CA TYR A 258 -13.23 17.64 24.37
C TYR A 258 -12.27 17.37 23.21
N TYR A 259 -11.05 17.00 23.59
CA TYR A 259 -10.11 16.27 22.76
C TYR A 259 -10.32 14.79 23.02
N TYR A 260 -10.65 14.04 21.97
CA TYR A 260 -10.71 12.59 21.97
C TYR A 260 -9.40 12.08 21.39
N LEU A 261 -8.81 11.08 22.05
CA LEU A 261 -7.66 10.35 21.55
C LEU A 261 -8.15 8.94 21.25
N ILE A 262 -8.17 8.56 19.97
CA ILE A 262 -8.36 7.17 19.57
C ILE A 262 -6.98 6.52 19.39
N CYS A 263 -6.86 5.25 19.74
CA CYS A 263 -5.63 4.47 19.63
C CYS A 263 -5.96 3.00 19.32
N ALA A 264 -5.06 2.33 18.63
CA ALA A 264 -5.03 0.89 18.57
C ALA A 264 -4.34 0.31 19.82
N GLN A 265 -4.75 -0.88 20.26
CA GLN A 265 -4.00 -1.69 21.23
C GLN A 265 -4.22 -3.20 21.03
N GLY A 266 -3.41 -4.01 21.68
CA GLY A 266 -3.46 -5.48 21.58
C GLY A 266 -2.52 -6.04 20.50
N GLY A 267 -1.94 -5.16 19.68
CA GLY A 267 -1.14 -5.52 18.52
C GLY A 267 -1.99 -5.92 17.32
N THR A 268 -1.41 -5.79 16.13
CA THR A 268 -2.08 -6.02 14.84
C THR A 268 -2.26 -7.52 14.50
N ALA A 269 -2.59 -8.34 15.50
CA ALA A 269 -2.86 -9.78 15.40
C ALA A 269 -4.30 -10.12 15.86
N TYR A 270 -4.54 -11.28 16.44
CA TYR A 270 -5.89 -11.68 16.90
C TYR A 270 -6.48 -10.70 17.91
N GLU A 271 -5.69 -10.22 18.86
CA GLU A 271 -6.12 -9.38 19.99
C GLU A 271 -6.36 -7.90 19.63
N HIS A 272 -6.23 -7.53 18.35
CA HIS A 272 -6.31 -6.15 17.90
C HIS A 272 -7.64 -5.49 18.29
N SER A 273 -7.54 -4.23 18.71
CA SER A 273 -8.68 -3.44 19.15
C SER A 273 -8.44 -1.95 18.98
N GLU A 274 -9.52 -1.20 18.83
CA GLU A 274 -9.54 0.27 18.87
C GLU A 274 -10.08 0.74 20.22
N VAL A 275 -9.44 1.72 20.84
CA VAL A 275 -9.82 2.29 22.13
C VAL A 275 -9.89 3.80 22.06
N VAL A 276 -10.69 4.40 22.95
CA VAL A 276 -10.83 5.85 23.01
C VAL A 276 -10.64 6.40 24.42
N PHE A 277 -10.05 7.57 24.48
CA PHE A 277 -9.89 8.40 25.66
C PHE A 277 -10.41 9.82 25.38
N ARG A 278 -10.71 10.61 26.41
CA ARG A 278 -11.02 12.03 26.25
C ARG A 278 -10.46 12.92 27.34
N SER A 279 -10.19 14.18 27.02
CA SER A 279 -9.75 15.22 27.94
C SER A 279 -10.31 16.58 27.53
N LYS A 280 -10.45 17.52 28.46
CA LYS A 280 -10.72 18.94 28.15
C LYS A 280 -9.46 19.74 27.81
N ASN A 281 -8.28 19.14 28.00
CA ASN A 281 -6.98 19.70 27.69
C ASN A 281 -6.25 18.73 26.75
N VAL A 282 -5.70 19.24 25.65
CA VAL A 282 -5.00 18.44 24.63
C VAL A 282 -3.87 17.58 25.20
N TYR A 283 -3.23 18.03 26.29
CA TYR A 283 -2.19 17.29 27.01
C TYR A 283 -2.70 16.35 28.11
N GLY A 284 -4.01 16.19 28.25
CA GLY A 284 -4.62 15.36 29.29
C GLY A 284 -4.83 16.07 30.64
N PRO A 285 -5.07 15.30 31.73
CA PRO A 285 -5.10 13.83 31.74
C PRO A 285 -6.26 13.28 30.90
N TYR A 286 -5.96 12.25 30.11
CA TYR A 286 -6.95 11.55 29.30
C TYR A 286 -7.69 10.51 30.15
N LEU A 287 -9.01 10.59 30.17
CA LEU A 287 -9.88 9.59 30.77
C LEU A 287 -10.16 8.49 29.75
N SER A 288 -9.87 7.23 30.10
CA SER A 288 -10.24 6.07 29.29
C SER A 288 -11.76 5.86 29.30
N TYR A 289 -12.35 5.49 28.16
CA TYR A 289 -13.76 5.15 28.11
C TYR A 289 -14.03 3.82 28.83
N GLU A 290 -14.99 3.81 29.76
CA GLU A 290 -15.33 2.64 30.58
C GLU A 290 -15.83 1.44 29.76
N HIS A 291 -16.30 1.67 28.53
CA HIS A 291 -16.76 0.61 27.63
C HIS A 291 -15.78 0.28 26.51
N ASN A 292 -14.52 0.70 26.63
CA ASN A 292 -13.45 0.24 25.74
C ASN A 292 -13.37 -1.31 25.68
N PRO A 293 -12.91 -1.88 24.55
CA PRO A 293 -12.59 -1.20 23.29
C PRO A 293 -13.84 -0.75 22.52
N ILE A 294 -13.72 0.18 21.57
CA ILE A 294 -14.82 0.65 20.72
C ILE A 294 -14.95 -0.15 19.40
N LEU A 295 -13.92 -0.93 19.04
CA LEU A 295 -13.93 -1.91 17.95
C LEU A 295 -12.99 -3.07 18.33
N THR A 296 -13.45 -4.31 18.19
CA THR A 296 -12.62 -5.52 18.31
C THR A 296 -13.39 -6.74 17.83
N GLN A 297 -12.69 -7.77 17.36
CA GLN A 297 -13.28 -9.07 17.01
C GLN A 297 -12.83 -10.20 17.95
N THR A 298 -11.98 -9.90 18.95
CA THR A 298 -11.26 -10.87 19.80
C THR A 298 -12.19 -11.80 20.59
N PHE A 299 -13.37 -11.31 21.00
CA PHE A 299 -14.32 -12.05 21.84
C PHE A 299 -15.32 -12.92 21.07
N LEU A 300 -15.24 -12.93 19.74
CA LEU A 300 -16.14 -13.70 18.88
C LEU A 300 -15.58 -15.13 18.67
N ASP A 301 -16.44 -16.04 18.22
CA ASP A 301 -16.01 -17.40 17.85
C ASP A 301 -15.00 -17.34 16.68
N PRO A 302 -13.74 -17.76 16.87
CA PRO A 302 -12.72 -17.74 15.81
C PRO A 302 -12.99 -18.75 14.69
N ASN A 303 -13.99 -19.64 14.82
CA ASN A 303 -14.38 -20.57 13.76
C ASN A 303 -15.64 -20.12 12.99
N ARG A 304 -16.14 -18.91 13.24
CA ARG A 304 -17.31 -18.38 12.53
C ARG A 304 -17.06 -18.32 11.02
N LYS A 305 -18.09 -18.64 10.25
CA LYS A 305 -18.03 -18.58 8.79
C LYS A 305 -17.74 -17.16 8.31
N ASN A 306 -16.89 -17.04 7.28
CA ASN A 306 -16.47 -15.78 6.69
C ASN A 306 -15.93 -14.82 7.77
N GLU A 307 -15.01 -15.30 8.58
CA GLU A 307 -14.38 -14.51 9.62
C GLU A 307 -13.74 -13.22 9.04
N ILE A 308 -13.99 -12.11 9.74
CA ILE A 308 -13.17 -10.90 9.67
C ILE A 308 -12.54 -10.73 11.06
N SER A 309 -11.21 -10.69 11.15
CA SER A 309 -10.45 -10.63 12.40
C SER A 309 -9.56 -9.38 12.46
N THR A 310 -8.80 -9.19 13.54
CA THR A 310 -7.69 -8.21 13.60
C THR A 310 -8.14 -6.76 13.38
N SER A 311 -9.36 -6.40 13.80
CA SER A 311 -9.92 -5.06 13.59
C SER A 311 -9.35 -4.02 14.56
N GLY A 312 -8.78 -2.93 14.04
CA GLY A 312 -8.23 -1.83 14.84
C GLY A 312 -7.52 -0.81 13.95
N HIS A 313 -6.71 0.07 14.54
CA HIS A 313 -5.94 1.10 13.83
C HIS A 313 -6.87 1.98 12.98
N ALA A 314 -7.86 2.57 13.66
CA ALA A 314 -8.93 3.31 13.03
C ALA A 314 -8.61 4.80 12.89
N ASP A 315 -9.14 5.43 11.84
CA ASP A 315 -9.14 6.88 11.66
C ASP A 315 -10.56 7.34 11.28
N PHE A 316 -10.98 8.50 11.77
CA PHE A 316 -12.37 8.96 11.65
C PHE A 316 -12.50 10.17 10.73
N VAL A 317 -13.64 10.24 10.04
CA VAL A 317 -14.03 11.42 9.26
C VAL A 317 -15.47 11.81 9.57
N GLN A 318 -15.70 13.13 9.68
CA GLN A 318 -17.04 13.68 9.77
C GLN A 318 -17.54 14.07 8.38
N LEU A 319 -18.77 13.69 8.06
CA LEU A 319 -19.45 14.06 6.83
C LEU A 319 -20.11 15.44 6.92
N PRO A 320 -20.44 16.09 5.78
CA PRO A 320 -21.14 17.37 5.77
C PRO A 320 -22.50 17.37 6.48
N ASN A 321 -23.18 16.23 6.57
CA ASN A 321 -24.45 16.09 7.28
C ASN A 321 -24.28 15.86 8.80
N GLY A 322 -23.04 15.80 9.29
CA GLY A 322 -22.72 15.60 10.71
C GLY A 322 -22.49 14.14 11.11
N ASP A 323 -22.80 13.17 10.24
CA ASP A 323 -22.51 11.75 10.49
C ASP A 323 -21.01 11.51 10.59
N TRP A 324 -20.62 10.51 11.38
CA TRP A 324 -19.23 10.10 11.53
C TRP A 324 -19.02 8.71 10.96
N TRP A 325 -17.88 8.52 10.32
CA TRP A 325 -17.46 7.24 9.74
C TRP A 325 -16.03 6.93 10.14
N SER A 326 -15.74 5.66 10.34
CA SER A 326 -14.39 5.16 10.62
C SER A 326 -13.91 4.33 9.44
N VAL A 327 -12.65 4.52 9.07
CA VAL A 327 -11.87 3.51 8.33
C VAL A 327 -10.94 2.81 9.32
N PHE A 328 -10.67 1.53 9.11
CA PHE A 328 -9.80 0.74 9.99
C PHE A 328 -9.27 -0.48 9.25
N LEU A 329 -8.17 -1.07 9.74
CA LEU A 329 -7.66 -2.31 9.17
C LEU A 329 -8.37 -3.52 9.77
N ALA A 330 -8.54 -4.58 8.98
CA ALA A 330 -8.91 -5.92 9.46
C ALA A 330 -8.42 -6.99 8.45
N CYS A 331 -8.59 -8.27 8.78
CA CYS A 331 -8.13 -9.40 7.95
C CYS A 331 -9.28 -10.36 7.63
N ARG A 332 -9.19 -11.06 6.50
CA ARG A 332 -10.08 -12.19 6.14
C ARG A 332 -9.35 -13.53 6.25
N PRO A 333 -9.20 -14.10 7.46
CA PRO A 333 -8.50 -15.36 7.64
C PRO A 333 -9.26 -16.55 7.05
N TYR A 334 -8.51 -17.58 6.67
CA TYR A 334 -9.03 -18.90 6.27
C TYR A 334 -8.76 -20.00 7.31
N GLY A 335 -8.42 -19.59 8.53
CA GLY A 335 -8.25 -20.45 9.71
C GLY A 335 -7.11 -19.97 10.59
N MET A 336 -7.30 -19.96 11.91
CA MET A 336 -6.26 -19.64 12.92
C MET A 336 -5.35 -18.46 12.55
N GLU A 337 -5.92 -17.32 12.12
CA GLU A 337 -5.21 -16.10 11.68
C GLU A 337 -4.31 -16.28 10.43
N LEU A 338 -4.56 -17.29 9.61
CA LEU A 338 -3.88 -17.49 8.34
C LEU A 338 -4.61 -16.69 7.26
N TYR A 339 -3.94 -15.71 6.69
CA TYR A 339 -4.40 -14.91 5.55
C TYR A 339 -3.22 -14.55 4.66
N ASN A 340 -3.40 -14.68 3.34
CA ASN A 340 -2.37 -14.36 2.35
C ASN A 340 -2.57 -12.96 1.76
N THR A 341 -3.78 -12.40 1.87
CA THR A 341 -4.14 -11.07 1.36
C THR A 341 -3.47 -9.93 2.14
N GLY A 342 -2.98 -10.20 3.35
CA GLY A 342 -2.52 -9.19 4.30
C GLY A 342 -3.69 -8.48 5.01
N ARG A 343 -3.37 -7.38 5.69
CA ARG A 343 -4.32 -6.48 6.35
C ARG A 343 -4.98 -5.57 5.30
N GLU A 344 -6.29 -5.45 5.36
CA GLU A 344 -7.14 -4.79 4.36
C GLU A 344 -7.91 -3.62 5.00
N THR A 345 -8.41 -2.67 4.22
CA THR A 345 -9.14 -1.51 4.75
C THR A 345 -10.65 -1.74 4.76
N PHE A 346 -11.27 -1.55 5.92
CA PHE A 346 -12.70 -1.65 6.16
C PHE A 346 -13.27 -0.31 6.58
N MET A 347 -14.60 -0.18 6.49
CA MET A 347 -15.32 1.01 6.91
C MET A 347 -16.58 0.63 7.69
N MET A 348 -16.90 1.41 8.73
CA MET A 348 -18.15 1.33 9.51
C MET A 348 -18.58 2.72 9.99
N PRO A 349 -19.88 2.96 10.23
CA PRO A 349 -20.33 4.22 10.83
C PRO A 349 -19.90 4.31 12.29
N VAL A 350 -19.74 5.55 12.77
CA VAL A 350 -19.46 5.90 14.16
C VAL A 350 -20.68 6.62 14.72
N GLU A 351 -21.13 6.18 15.89
CA GLU A 351 -22.21 6.83 16.63
C GLU A 351 -21.65 7.49 17.90
N TRP A 352 -22.29 8.58 18.33
CA TRP A 352 -21.92 9.29 19.55
C TRP A 352 -22.95 9.03 20.63
N LYS A 353 -22.57 8.29 21.67
CA LYS A 353 -23.43 7.95 22.82
C LYS A 353 -22.86 8.58 24.07
N GLU A 354 -23.66 9.39 24.75
CA GLU A 354 -23.29 10.04 26.03
C GLU A 354 -21.94 10.80 25.95
N GLY A 355 -21.67 11.40 24.78
CA GLY A 355 -20.44 12.14 24.53
C GLY A 355 -19.20 11.27 24.30
N TRP A 356 -19.36 10.01 23.89
CA TRP A 356 -18.28 9.11 23.47
C TRP A 356 -18.54 8.56 22.07
N PRO A 357 -17.52 8.45 21.20
CA PRO A 357 -17.67 7.78 19.92
C PRO A 357 -17.58 6.27 20.11
N THR A 358 -18.43 5.53 19.39
CA THR A 358 -18.36 4.07 19.27
C THR A 358 -18.55 3.66 17.82
N ILE A 359 -17.76 2.73 17.33
CA ILE A 359 -17.97 2.15 16.00
C ILE A 359 -19.20 1.25 16.07
N VAL A 360 -20.20 1.54 15.24
CA VAL A 360 -21.50 0.85 15.25
C VAL A 360 -21.25 -0.65 15.04
N ASP A 361 -21.80 -1.45 15.95
CA ASP A 361 -21.63 -2.91 15.96
C ASP A 361 -20.16 -3.40 15.97
N GLY A 362 -19.20 -2.57 16.38
CA GLY A 362 -17.77 -2.87 16.37
C GLY A 362 -17.33 -4.05 17.27
N LYS A 363 -18.23 -4.61 18.08
CA LYS A 363 -18.02 -5.83 18.90
C LYS A 363 -18.81 -7.04 18.39
N LYS A 364 -19.55 -6.91 17.30
CA LYS A 364 -20.26 -7.99 16.60
C LYS A 364 -19.46 -8.42 15.37
N PRO A 365 -19.79 -9.57 14.75
CA PRO A 365 -19.17 -9.95 13.48
C PRO A 365 -19.30 -8.83 12.45
N LEU A 366 -18.17 -8.32 11.96
CA LEU A 366 -18.17 -7.27 10.95
C LEU A 366 -18.85 -7.77 9.66
N PRO A 367 -19.69 -6.95 9.01
CA PRO A 367 -20.42 -7.38 7.84
C PRO A 367 -19.63 -7.15 6.55
N PHE A 368 -19.82 -8.02 5.56
CA PHE A 368 -19.36 -7.82 4.18
C PHE A 368 -20.25 -6.84 3.40
N VAL A 369 -21.48 -6.59 3.85
CA VAL A 369 -22.43 -5.65 3.23
C VAL A 369 -22.94 -4.71 4.29
N ASN A 370 -22.91 -3.41 4.02
CA ASN A 370 -23.48 -2.43 4.94
C ASN A 370 -24.11 -1.25 4.16
N LYS A 371 -24.93 -0.44 4.83
CA LYS A 371 -25.58 0.72 4.24
C LYS A 371 -24.59 1.80 3.88
N LYS A 372 -24.72 2.37 2.69
CA LYS A 372 -23.85 3.47 2.23
C LYS A 372 -23.97 4.69 3.14
N PRO A 373 -22.91 5.50 3.24
CA PRO A 373 -23.01 6.84 3.79
C PRO A 373 -24.07 7.67 3.06
N ASN A 374 -24.67 8.63 3.76
CA ASN A 374 -25.62 9.57 3.17
C ASN A 374 -24.90 10.65 2.34
N LEU A 375 -24.28 10.20 1.25
CA LEU A 375 -23.54 10.99 0.28
C LEU A 375 -24.09 10.74 -1.11
N SER A 376 -23.90 11.70 -2.01
CA SER A 376 -24.23 11.49 -3.42
C SER A 376 -23.28 10.44 -4.00
N PRO A 377 -23.80 9.40 -4.68
CA PRO A 377 -22.95 8.37 -5.25
C PRO A 377 -22.04 8.95 -6.34
N SER A 378 -20.85 8.37 -6.49
CA SER A 378 -19.97 8.68 -7.60
C SER A 378 -20.67 8.44 -8.95
N LYS A 379 -20.45 9.37 -9.89
CA LYS A 379 -20.89 9.23 -11.29
C LYS A 379 -19.76 8.74 -12.20
N GLU A 380 -18.54 8.65 -11.68
CA GLU A 380 -17.39 8.15 -12.43
C GLU A 380 -17.43 6.62 -12.49
N ASN A 381 -17.04 6.07 -13.65
CA ASN A 381 -16.79 4.65 -13.77
C ASN A 381 -15.40 4.34 -13.20
N ILE A 382 -15.36 3.99 -11.91
CA ILE A 382 -14.13 3.69 -11.17
C ILE A 382 -13.94 2.17 -11.12
N ALA A 383 -12.71 1.71 -11.35
CA ALA A 383 -12.37 0.30 -11.21
C ALA A 383 -12.64 -0.17 -9.76
N PRO A 384 -13.24 -1.35 -9.56
CA PRO A 384 -13.57 -1.83 -8.23
C PRO A 384 -12.31 -2.15 -7.41
N THR A 385 -12.33 -1.76 -6.15
CA THR A 385 -11.28 -2.05 -5.15
C THR A 385 -11.64 -3.23 -4.23
N THR A 386 -12.84 -3.81 -4.41
CA THR A 386 -13.41 -4.88 -3.60
C THR A 386 -14.48 -5.66 -4.37
N GLY A 387 -15.01 -6.72 -3.79
CA GLY A 387 -15.88 -7.67 -4.47
C GLY A 387 -15.12 -8.50 -5.52
N ASN A 388 -15.81 -9.38 -6.24
CA ASN A 388 -15.17 -10.13 -7.34
C ASN A 388 -15.09 -9.27 -8.60
N PHE A 389 -13.87 -9.08 -9.12
CA PHE A 389 -13.62 -8.33 -10.34
C PHE A 389 -12.57 -9.00 -11.23
N VAL A 390 -12.49 -8.54 -12.47
CA VAL A 390 -11.42 -8.87 -13.42
C VAL A 390 -10.62 -7.60 -13.68
N SER A 391 -9.30 -7.73 -13.65
CA SER A 391 -8.34 -6.68 -14.01
C SER A 391 -7.44 -7.24 -15.09
N HIS A 392 -7.34 -6.53 -16.21
CA HIS A 392 -6.52 -6.90 -17.36
C HIS A 392 -5.68 -5.71 -17.77
N ASP A 393 -4.39 -5.91 -17.95
CA ASP A 393 -3.45 -4.90 -18.43
C ASP A 393 -2.68 -5.43 -19.63
N ASP A 394 -2.89 -4.81 -20.79
CA ASP A 394 -2.14 -5.05 -22.03
C ASP A 394 -0.88 -4.17 -22.11
N PHE A 395 -0.56 -3.40 -21.07
CA PHE A 395 0.61 -2.53 -21.01
C PHE A 395 0.68 -1.51 -22.16
N ASN A 396 -0.49 -1.04 -22.60
CA ASN A 396 -0.65 -0.07 -23.69
C ASN A 396 -0.42 1.39 -23.24
N ASN A 397 -0.39 1.62 -21.93
CA ASN A 397 -0.16 2.95 -21.36
C ASN A 397 1.32 3.35 -21.45
N ASN A 398 1.59 4.66 -21.41
CA ASN A 398 2.96 5.18 -21.39
C ASN A 398 3.66 5.05 -20.03
N GLN A 399 2.90 4.67 -18.99
CA GLN A 399 3.36 4.48 -17.62
C GLN A 399 2.62 3.27 -17.03
N LEU A 400 3.25 2.59 -16.08
CA LEU A 400 2.59 1.55 -15.31
C LEU A 400 1.41 2.15 -14.55
N ASP A 401 0.28 1.44 -14.53
CA ASP A 401 -0.84 1.76 -13.65
C ASP A 401 -0.39 1.71 -12.16
N TYR A 402 -1.04 2.48 -11.30
CA TYR A 402 -0.68 2.66 -9.89
C TYR A 402 -0.81 1.39 -9.04
N ILE A 403 -1.45 0.34 -9.58
CA ILE A 403 -1.54 -0.99 -8.96
C ILE A 403 -0.20 -1.75 -8.97
N TRP A 404 0.73 -1.36 -9.85
CA TRP A 404 2.02 -2.02 -10.03
C TRP A 404 3.05 -1.44 -9.07
N ASN A 405 3.71 -2.33 -8.33
CA ASN A 405 4.77 -1.98 -7.40
C ASN A 405 6.03 -2.80 -7.67
N PHE A 406 7.16 -2.17 -7.38
CA PHE A 406 8.47 -2.78 -7.21
C PHE A 406 8.68 -3.14 -5.74
N ILE A 407 9.69 -3.98 -5.50
CA ILE A 407 10.23 -4.20 -4.17
C ILE A 407 11.44 -3.29 -3.95
N ARG A 408 11.43 -2.51 -2.87
CA ARG A 408 12.44 -1.48 -2.55
C ARG A 408 12.55 -0.38 -3.63
N THR A 409 13.38 0.61 -3.37
CA THR A 409 13.55 1.77 -4.25
C THR A 409 14.37 1.41 -5.50
N PRO A 410 13.84 1.60 -6.72
CA PRO A 410 14.63 1.48 -7.94
C PRO A 410 15.55 2.69 -8.11
N LEU A 411 16.87 2.48 -8.00
CA LEU A 411 17.87 3.54 -8.20
C LEU A 411 18.18 3.80 -9.69
N GLU A 412 17.89 2.83 -10.55
CA GLU A 412 17.99 2.88 -12.00
C GLU A 412 16.73 2.28 -12.63
N LYS A 413 16.42 2.68 -13.88
CA LYS A 413 15.29 2.12 -14.63
C LYS A 413 15.70 0.80 -15.27
N TRP A 414 14.94 -0.26 -14.99
CA TRP A 414 15.18 -1.62 -15.52
C TRP A 414 13.94 -2.23 -16.19
N TYR A 415 12.96 -1.41 -16.55
CA TYR A 415 11.79 -1.84 -17.31
C TYR A 415 11.42 -0.81 -18.39
N GLU A 416 10.69 -1.26 -19.41
CA GLU A 416 10.14 -0.39 -20.46
C GLU A 416 8.72 -0.84 -20.86
N LEU A 417 7.87 0.12 -21.22
CA LEU A 417 6.56 -0.13 -21.84
C LEU A 417 6.67 0.22 -23.32
N SER A 418 6.44 -0.74 -24.21
CA SER A 418 6.60 -0.51 -25.64
C SER A 418 5.76 -1.50 -26.45
N GLY A 419 4.99 -1.00 -27.42
CA GLY A 419 4.23 -1.84 -28.34
C GLY A 419 3.20 -2.76 -27.67
N GLY A 420 2.58 -2.29 -26.57
CA GLY A 420 1.59 -3.06 -25.81
C GLY A 420 2.18 -4.25 -25.07
N LYS A 421 3.35 -4.04 -24.44
CA LYS A 421 4.08 -5.04 -23.66
C LYS A 421 4.86 -4.37 -22.55
N LEU A 422 5.03 -5.10 -21.45
CA LEU A 422 6.00 -4.80 -20.40
C LEU A 422 7.30 -5.56 -20.66
N TYR A 423 8.39 -4.84 -20.82
CA TYR A 423 9.74 -5.41 -20.90
C TYR A 423 10.44 -5.25 -19.56
N ILE A 424 10.81 -6.36 -18.92
CA ILE A 424 11.62 -6.37 -17.70
C ILE A 424 13.05 -6.75 -18.06
N LYS A 425 14.02 -5.88 -17.74
CA LYS A 425 15.45 -6.20 -17.86
C LYS A 425 15.82 -7.16 -16.73
N PRO A 426 16.21 -8.40 -17.01
CA PRO A 426 16.72 -9.30 -15.98
C PRO A 426 18.02 -8.72 -15.41
N ARG A 427 18.17 -8.76 -14.09
CA ARG A 427 19.33 -8.24 -13.36
C ARG A 427 20.05 -9.34 -12.61
N LYS A 428 21.27 -9.07 -12.11
CA LYS A 428 22.05 -10.07 -11.34
C LYS A 428 21.46 -10.29 -9.95
N GLU A 429 20.80 -9.27 -9.41
CA GLU A 429 20.00 -9.36 -8.20
C GLU A 429 18.89 -10.40 -8.40
N SER A 430 18.65 -11.17 -7.34
CA SER A 430 17.63 -12.22 -7.35
C SER A 430 16.72 -12.08 -6.15
N ILE A 431 15.60 -12.80 -6.23
CA ILE A 431 14.55 -12.85 -5.20
C ILE A 431 15.04 -13.39 -3.85
N HIS A 432 16.28 -13.89 -3.78
CA HIS A 432 16.90 -14.37 -2.56
C HIS A 432 17.60 -13.28 -1.74
N THR A 433 17.66 -12.05 -2.24
CA THR A 433 18.44 -10.95 -1.67
C THR A 433 17.57 -9.78 -1.30
N GLU A 434 17.96 -9.06 -0.24
CA GLU A 434 17.26 -7.86 0.23
C GLU A 434 17.65 -6.62 -0.61
N THR A 435 17.55 -6.77 -1.93
CA THR A 435 17.90 -5.74 -2.93
C THR A 435 16.69 -5.39 -3.80
N ASN A 436 16.83 -4.38 -4.66
CA ASN A 436 15.86 -4.10 -5.72
C ASN A 436 16.14 -5.04 -6.90
N PHE A 437 15.50 -6.20 -6.93
CA PHE A 437 15.54 -7.14 -8.05
C PHE A 437 14.41 -6.89 -9.06
N SER A 438 14.53 -7.42 -10.28
CA SER A 438 13.58 -7.15 -11.37
C SER A 438 12.23 -7.83 -11.15
N PHE A 439 11.35 -7.14 -10.44
CA PHE A 439 10.06 -7.60 -9.94
C PHE A 439 9.01 -6.49 -10.11
N ILE A 440 7.93 -6.78 -10.83
CA ILE A 440 6.79 -5.87 -10.98
C ILE A 440 5.54 -6.65 -10.61
N GLY A 441 4.92 -6.27 -9.50
CA GLY A 441 3.84 -7.03 -8.90
C GLY A 441 2.65 -6.20 -8.50
N ARG A 442 1.54 -6.89 -8.31
CA ARG A 442 0.32 -6.35 -7.71
C ARG A 442 -0.10 -7.19 -6.51
N ARG A 443 -0.89 -6.59 -5.62
CA ARG A 443 -1.40 -7.27 -4.42
C ARG A 443 -2.33 -8.43 -4.79
N GLN A 444 -2.25 -9.52 -4.03
CA GLN A 444 -3.34 -10.50 -3.94
C GLN A 444 -4.49 -9.88 -3.15
N GLN A 445 -5.67 -9.78 -3.76
CA GLN A 445 -6.84 -9.12 -3.17
C GLN A 445 -7.99 -10.07 -2.80
N HIS A 446 -7.85 -11.36 -3.11
CA HIS A 446 -8.87 -12.37 -2.89
C HIS A 446 -8.25 -13.63 -2.29
N LEU A 447 -9.06 -14.37 -1.53
CA LEU A 447 -8.72 -15.72 -1.06
C LEU A 447 -8.80 -16.72 -2.20
N GLN A 448 -9.76 -16.54 -3.12
CA GLN A 448 -9.87 -17.31 -4.35
C GLN A 448 -9.62 -16.40 -5.55
N PHE A 449 -8.65 -16.75 -6.38
CA PHE A 449 -8.29 -15.93 -7.54
C PHE A 449 -7.64 -16.75 -8.66
N GLU A 450 -7.57 -16.15 -9.84
CA GLU A 450 -6.67 -16.55 -10.92
C GLU A 450 -5.78 -15.37 -11.30
N ALA A 451 -4.51 -15.62 -11.55
CA ALA A 451 -3.58 -14.65 -12.10
C ALA A 451 -2.80 -15.30 -13.25
N SER A 452 -2.74 -14.65 -14.40
CA SER A 452 -2.06 -15.18 -15.57
C SER A 452 -1.37 -14.12 -16.40
N THR A 453 -0.37 -14.55 -17.17
CA THR A 453 0.40 -13.69 -18.08
C THR A 453 0.94 -14.50 -19.26
N LYS A 454 1.31 -13.79 -20.32
CA LYS A 454 2.08 -14.34 -21.44
C LYS A 454 3.51 -13.80 -21.40
N LEU A 455 4.46 -14.71 -21.15
CA LEU A 455 5.90 -14.46 -21.11
C LEU A 455 6.54 -14.82 -22.46
N ASN A 456 7.37 -13.92 -22.98
CA ASN A 456 8.33 -14.18 -24.05
C ASN A 456 9.74 -13.88 -23.54
N TYR A 457 10.56 -14.93 -23.40
CA TYR A 457 11.95 -14.79 -22.97
C TYR A 457 12.85 -15.87 -23.55
N THR A 458 14.03 -15.46 -24.00
CA THR A 458 15.09 -16.34 -24.52
C THR A 458 16.18 -16.47 -23.48
N LEU A 459 16.25 -17.63 -22.83
CA LEU A 459 17.28 -17.95 -21.86
C LEU A 459 18.59 -18.29 -22.58
N THR A 460 19.72 -17.88 -22.03
CA THR A 460 21.05 -18.12 -22.61
C THR A 460 21.91 -19.08 -21.79
N ASN A 461 21.58 -19.30 -20.52
CA ASN A 461 22.29 -20.21 -19.64
C ASN A 461 21.40 -20.71 -18.48
N THR A 462 21.94 -21.61 -17.65
CA THR A 462 21.26 -22.28 -16.53
C THR A 462 21.04 -21.41 -15.28
N LEU A 463 21.61 -20.20 -15.23
CA LEU A 463 21.47 -19.29 -14.07
C LEU A 463 20.23 -18.40 -14.17
N GLN A 464 19.65 -18.29 -15.36
CA GLN A 464 18.59 -17.34 -15.65
C GLN A 464 17.20 -17.92 -15.37
N THR A 465 16.26 -17.03 -15.03
CA THR A 465 14.83 -17.36 -14.96
C THR A 465 13.97 -16.14 -15.31
N ALA A 466 12.75 -16.41 -15.78
CA ALA A 466 11.68 -15.43 -15.82
C ALA A 466 10.33 -16.14 -15.62
N GLY A 467 9.37 -15.46 -15.01
CA GLY A 467 8.07 -16.06 -14.71
C GLY A 467 7.14 -15.24 -13.86
N LEU A 468 6.23 -15.94 -13.19
CA LEU A 468 5.20 -15.40 -12.31
C LEU A 468 5.43 -15.94 -10.89
N VAL A 469 5.45 -15.06 -9.90
CA VAL A 469 5.70 -15.42 -8.49
C VAL A 469 4.56 -14.98 -7.59
N ALA A 470 4.17 -15.84 -6.65
CA ALA A 470 3.44 -15.45 -5.45
C ALA A 470 4.46 -15.21 -4.32
N PHE A 471 4.70 -13.94 -4.00
CA PHE A 471 5.80 -13.49 -3.16
C PHE A 471 5.28 -12.86 -1.88
N GLN A 472 5.79 -13.32 -0.74
CA GLN A 472 5.56 -12.69 0.55
C GLN A 472 6.84 -12.05 1.10
N ASN A 473 7.96 -12.78 1.08
CA ASN A 473 9.30 -12.22 1.28
C ASN A 473 10.36 -13.14 0.64
N GLU A 474 11.64 -12.77 0.70
CA GLU A 474 12.76 -13.52 0.11
C GLU A 474 12.92 -14.94 0.67
N LYS A 475 12.28 -15.24 1.79
CA LYS A 475 12.32 -16.54 2.48
C LYS A 475 10.98 -17.29 2.36
N GLN A 476 9.98 -16.72 1.69
CA GLN A 476 8.60 -17.22 1.61
C GLN A 476 7.97 -16.84 0.26
N TYR A 477 8.10 -17.72 -0.74
CA TYR A 477 7.50 -17.52 -2.06
C TYR A 477 7.25 -18.82 -2.82
N LEU A 478 6.38 -18.75 -3.83
CA LEU A 478 6.16 -19.78 -4.85
C LEU A 478 6.40 -19.17 -6.24
N LEU A 479 7.43 -19.64 -6.96
CA LEU A 479 7.83 -19.14 -8.27
C LEU A 479 7.51 -20.15 -9.37
N LEU A 480 6.62 -19.77 -10.28
CA LEU A 480 6.33 -20.49 -11.52
C LEU A 480 7.15 -19.86 -12.65
N GLY A 481 8.21 -20.53 -13.10
CA GLY A 481 9.21 -19.94 -13.99
C GLY A 481 9.59 -20.79 -15.19
N LYS A 482 10.31 -20.16 -16.13
CA LYS A 482 10.99 -20.79 -17.27
C LYS A 482 12.49 -20.79 -17.00
N ARG A 483 13.17 -21.94 -17.17
CA ARG A 483 14.64 -22.04 -17.04
C ARG A 483 15.26 -23.01 -18.05
N ILE A 484 16.58 -23.01 -18.13
CA ILE A 484 17.37 -24.08 -18.77
C ILE A 484 17.85 -25.04 -17.69
N ASN A 485 17.57 -26.34 -17.85
CA ASN A 485 17.99 -27.37 -16.90
C ASN A 485 19.45 -27.81 -17.13
N SER A 486 19.96 -28.71 -16.27
CA SER A 486 21.34 -29.20 -16.35
C SER A 486 21.68 -29.95 -17.65
N GLU A 487 20.67 -30.41 -18.41
CA GLU A 487 20.83 -31.06 -19.71
C GLU A 487 20.77 -30.06 -20.87
N GLY A 488 20.65 -28.76 -20.60
CA GLY A 488 20.54 -27.73 -21.63
C GLY A 488 19.14 -27.59 -22.25
N LYS A 489 18.12 -28.25 -21.69
CA LYS A 489 16.74 -28.16 -22.19
C LYS A 489 15.96 -27.09 -21.47
N THR A 490 15.05 -26.45 -22.19
CA THR A 490 14.12 -25.48 -21.59
C THR A 490 12.99 -26.22 -20.88
N GLU A 491 12.69 -25.82 -19.65
CA GLU A 491 11.58 -26.36 -18.86
C GLU A 491 10.79 -25.24 -18.17
N VAL A 492 9.52 -25.53 -17.90
CA VAL A 492 8.73 -24.79 -16.91
C VAL A 492 8.92 -25.49 -15.56
N TYR A 493 9.01 -24.72 -14.48
CA TYR A 493 9.22 -25.25 -13.13
C TYR A 493 8.42 -24.48 -12.09
N LEU A 494 8.13 -25.15 -10.98
CA LEU A 494 7.62 -24.56 -9.74
C LEU A 494 8.70 -24.69 -8.67
N GLU A 495 9.13 -23.55 -8.13
CA GLU A 495 10.00 -23.47 -6.96
C GLU A 495 9.24 -22.97 -5.74
N GLU A 496 9.57 -23.55 -4.59
CA GLU A 496 9.17 -23.06 -3.27
C GLU A 496 10.40 -22.64 -2.48
N THR A 497 10.32 -21.50 -1.81
CA THR A 497 11.20 -21.16 -0.69
C THR A 497 10.35 -20.91 0.53
N ALA A 498 10.63 -21.65 1.61
CA ALA A 498 9.94 -21.50 2.89
C ALA A 498 10.93 -21.61 4.06
N ALA A 499 11.02 -20.56 4.89
CA ALA A 499 11.89 -20.55 6.06
C ALA A 499 11.54 -21.66 7.06
N THR A 500 10.23 -21.87 7.27
CA THR A 500 9.67 -22.78 8.26
C THR A 500 9.66 -24.24 7.83
N VAL A 501 9.71 -24.51 6.53
CA VAL A 501 9.67 -25.89 5.98
C VAL A 501 11.07 -26.35 5.56
N ASN A 502 11.82 -25.48 4.87
CA ASN A 502 13.03 -25.86 4.14
C ASN A 502 14.27 -25.10 4.63
N ALA A 503 14.23 -24.53 5.84
CA ALA A 503 15.25 -23.63 6.38
C ALA A 503 15.62 -22.47 5.42
N GLY A 504 14.65 -22.02 4.61
CA GLY A 504 14.83 -20.95 3.63
C GLY A 504 15.60 -21.37 2.38
N LYS A 505 15.77 -22.68 2.13
CA LYS A 505 16.32 -23.19 0.87
C LYS A 505 15.22 -23.32 -0.17
N SER A 506 15.54 -22.91 -1.39
CA SER A 506 14.73 -23.14 -2.58
C SER A 506 14.67 -24.63 -2.94
N ILE A 507 13.47 -25.16 -3.17
CA ILE A 507 13.25 -26.52 -3.67
C ILE A 507 12.36 -26.49 -4.93
N ILE A 508 12.62 -27.40 -5.87
CA ILE A 508 11.81 -27.54 -7.07
C ILE A 508 10.71 -28.57 -6.79
N LEU A 509 9.46 -28.11 -6.72
CA LEU A 509 8.29 -28.94 -6.43
C LEU A 509 7.80 -29.70 -7.66
N ALA A 510 7.86 -29.07 -8.83
CA ALA A 510 7.43 -29.65 -10.09
C ALA A 510 8.22 -29.05 -11.26
N LYS A 511 8.38 -29.80 -12.34
CA LYS A 511 9.01 -29.34 -13.57
C LYS A 511 8.54 -30.13 -14.78
N GLN A 512 8.54 -29.51 -15.95
CA GLN A 512 8.18 -30.14 -17.21
C GLN A 512 9.00 -29.57 -18.36
N GLU A 513 9.72 -30.43 -19.07
CA GLU A 513 10.45 -30.07 -20.29
C GLU A 513 9.47 -29.57 -21.36
N LEU A 514 9.82 -28.45 -21.99
CA LEU A 514 9.05 -27.87 -23.09
C LEU A 514 9.54 -28.49 -24.40
N LYS A 515 8.63 -29.14 -25.13
CA LYS A 515 8.92 -29.81 -26.42
C LYS A 515 9.28 -28.84 -27.54
N ASP A 516 8.83 -27.60 -27.41
CA ASP A 516 8.99 -26.56 -28.40
C ASP A 516 9.92 -25.48 -27.85
N THR A 517 10.86 -25.00 -28.67
CA THR A 517 11.76 -23.89 -28.32
C THR A 517 11.08 -22.53 -28.44
N SER A 518 9.74 -22.52 -28.60
CA SER A 518 8.91 -21.33 -28.61
C SER A 518 9.30 -20.40 -27.44
N LYS A 519 9.48 -19.13 -27.79
CA LYS A 519 9.78 -18.09 -26.81
C LYS A 519 8.58 -17.86 -25.89
N ASP A 520 7.37 -18.07 -26.41
CA ASP A 520 6.11 -17.83 -25.74
C ASP A 520 5.78 -18.93 -24.73
N LEU A 521 5.45 -18.51 -23.52
CA LEU A 521 4.98 -19.35 -22.43
C LEU A 521 3.88 -18.59 -21.68
N PHE A 522 2.74 -19.23 -21.48
CA PHE A 522 1.66 -18.69 -20.68
C PHE A 522 1.73 -19.33 -19.32
N LEU A 523 1.62 -18.52 -18.27
CA LEU A 523 1.75 -18.95 -16.88
C LEU A 523 0.48 -18.56 -16.13
N LYS A 524 -0.03 -19.44 -15.27
CA LYS A 524 -1.19 -19.16 -14.43
C LYS A 524 -1.04 -19.74 -13.03
N ILE A 525 -1.38 -18.93 -12.03
CA ILE A 525 -1.53 -19.30 -10.63
C ILE A 525 -3.02 -19.20 -10.28
N GLU A 526 -3.60 -20.26 -9.74
CA GLU A 526 -4.96 -20.27 -9.21
C GLU A 526 -4.91 -20.47 -7.69
N GLY A 527 -5.33 -19.46 -6.93
CA GLY A 527 -5.47 -19.56 -5.48
C GLY A 527 -6.84 -20.09 -5.09
N LYS A 528 -6.88 -21.14 -4.26
CA LYS A 528 -8.10 -21.74 -3.68
C LYS A 528 -8.03 -21.65 -2.17
N THR A 529 -8.07 -20.40 -1.68
CA THR A 529 -7.93 -20.09 -0.26
C THR A 529 -6.53 -20.45 0.25
N ARG A 530 -6.34 -21.65 0.82
CA ARG A 530 -5.03 -22.12 1.33
C ARG A 530 -4.17 -22.75 0.25
N TYR A 531 -4.78 -23.44 -0.72
CA TYR A 531 -4.07 -24.29 -1.68
C TYR A 531 -4.01 -23.63 -3.05
N TYR A 532 -2.85 -23.66 -3.70
CA TYR A 532 -2.62 -23.02 -4.99
C TYR A 532 -2.33 -24.08 -6.06
N ASP A 533 -2.90 -23.88 -7.24
CA ASP A 533 -2.65 -24.69 -8.42
C ASP A 533 -1.86 -23.88 -9.46
N PHE A 534 -0.95 -24.54 -10.16
CA PHE A 534 -0.02 -23.93 -11.10
C PHE A 534 -0.17 -24.56 -12.48
N TYR A 535 -0.35 -23.70 -13.49
CA TYR A 535 -0.62 -24.11 -14.86
C TYR A 535 0.28 -23.40 -15.84
N TYR A 536 0.48 -24.03 -16.99
CA TYR A 536 1.15 -23.42 -18.13
C TYR A 536 0.51 -23.85 -19.45
N LYS A 537 0.74 -23.10 -20.53
CA LYS A 537 0.51 -23.55 -21.90
C LYS A 537 1.54 -22.93 -22.84
N THR A 538 1.79 -23.56 -23.98
CA THR A 538 2.83 -23.14 -24.95
C THR A 538 2.27 -22.46 -26.19
N THR A 539 0.94 -22.41 -26.33
CA THR A 539 0.25 -21.75 -27.45
C THR A 539 -0.98 -21.01 -26.96
N GLU A 540 -1.35 -19.92 -27.64
CA GLU A 540 -2.49 -19.07 -27.27
C GLU A 540 -3.80 -19.86 -27.18
N LYS A 541 -4.05 -20.73 -28.17
CA LYS A 541 -5.26 -21.57 -28.27
C LYS A 541 -5.12 -22.94 -27.60
N GLY A 542 -4.01 -23.20 -26.92
CA GLY A 542 -3.77 -24.45 -26.20
C GLY A 542 -4.55 -24.53 -24.89
N GLU A 543 -4.78 -25.75 -24.44
CA GLU A 543 -5.33 -26.02 -23.11
C GLU A 543 -4.32 -25.69 -22.01
N TRP A 544 -4.80 -25.23 -20.86
CA TRP A 544 -3.97 -25.07 -19.67
C TRP A 544 -3.55 -26.44 -19.14
N LEU A 545 -2.25 -26.71 -19.10
CA LEU A 545 -1.66 -27.91 -18.54
C LEU A 545 -1.35 -27.69 -17.07
N LEU A 546 -1.82 -28.60 -16.22
CA LEU A 546 -1.51 -28.61 -14.79
C LEU A 546 -0.05 -29.02 -14.57
N LEU A 547 0.72 -28.17 -13.90
CA LEU A 547 2.09 -28.47 -13.49
C LEU A 547 2.13 -29.02 -12.06
N ALA A 548 1.40 -28.38 -11.16
CA ALA A 548 1.36 -28.73 -9.74
C ALA A 548 -0.01 -28.38 -9.17
N LYS A 549 -0.51 -29.23 -8.28
CA LYS A 549 -1.86 -29.14 -7.73
C LYS A 549 -1.82 -29.17 -6.20
N ASP A 550 -2.75 -28.46 -5.58
CA ASP A 550 -3.01 -28.46 -4.15
C ASP A 550 -1.74 -28.12 -3.33
N ILE A 551 -0.93 -27.17 -3.83
CA ILE A 551 0.29 -26.72 -3.15
C ILE A 551 -0.10 -25.86 -1.96
N ASP A 552 0.42 -26.19 -0.78
CA ASP A 552 0.07 -25.50 0.46
C ASP A 552 0.70 -24.10 0.52
N ALA A 553 -0.09 -23.08 0.18
CA ALA A 553 0.35 -21.69 0.18
C ALA A 553 0.26 -21.03 1.56
N VAL A 554 0.12 -21.81 2.64
CA VAL A 554 0.17 -21.30 4.02
C VAL A 554 1.47 -20.57 4.34
N ILE A 555 2.56 -20.93 3.65
CA ILE A 555 3.88 -20.29 3.77
C ILE A 555 3.84 -18.79 3.43
N LEU A 556 2.86 -18.37 2.62
CA LEU A 556 2.66 -16.98 2.22
C LEU A 556 1.81 -16.19 3.24
N SER A 557 1.23 -16.86 4.23
CA SER A 557 0.41 -16.19 5.23
C SER A 557 1.27 -15.30 6.14
N THR A 558 0.72 -14.16 6.57
CA THR A 558 1.45 -13.25 7.49
C THR A 558 1.87 -13.95 8.78
N LYS A 559 1.08 -14.91 9.28
CA LYS A 559 1.40 -15.69 10.49
C LYS A 559 2.63 -16.57 10.32
N GLU A 560 2.78 -17.25 9.19
CA GLU A 560 3.94 -18.11 8.91
C GLU A 560 5.15 -17.30 8.44
N ALA A 561 4.94 -16.36 7.53
CA ALA A 561 6.00 -15.55 6.96
C ALA A 561 6.55 -14.49 7.93
N LYS A 562 5.77 -14.15 8.96
CA LYS A 562 5.97 -13.01 9.87
C LYS A 562 5.92 -11.66 9.12
N GLY A 563 5.98 -10.58 9.88
CA GLY A 563 5.93 -9.22 9.34
C GLY A 563 4.50 -8.70 9.15
N PHE A 564 4.33 -7.74 8.25
CA PHE A 564 3.14 -6.88 8.18
C PHE A 564 2.53 -6.75 6.78
N VAL A 565 3.10 -7.45 5.80
CA VAL A 565 2.71 -7.38 4.39
C VAL A 565 1.75 -8.51 3.98
N GLY A 566 1.13 -8.34 2.82
CA GLY A 566 0.37 -9.39 2.13
C GLY A 566 1.06 -9.85 0.85
N THR A 567 0.63 -10.98 0.33
CA THR A 567 1.20 -11.62 -0.86
C THR A 567 1.06 -10.72 -2.09
N TYR A 568 2.14 -10.59 -2.85
CA TYR A 568 2.13 -10.02 -4.19
C TYR A 568 2.17 -11.12 -5.25
N ILE A 569 1.44 -10.92 -6.34
CA ILE A 569 1.55 -11.69 -7.56
C ILE A 569 2.32 -10.86 -8.58
N ALA A 570 3.47 -11.36 -9.03
CA ALA A 570 4.43 -10.52 -9.75
C ALA A 570 5.11 -11.21 -10.92
N MET A 571 5.38 -10.40 -11.94
CA MET A 571 6.26 -10.72 -13.04
C MET A 571 7.71 -10.54 -12.58
N TYR A 572 8.53 -11.56 -12.78
CA TYR A 572 9.89 -11.62 -12.26
C TYR A 572 10.87 -12.09 -13.34
N ALA A 573 12.09 -11.54 -13.35
CA ALA A 573 13.19 -12.02 -14.18
C ALA A 573 14.55 -11.83 -13.49
N SER A 574 15.50 -12.74 -13.70
CA SER A 574 16.86 -12.61 -13.16
C SER A 574 17.90 -13.31 -14.03
N LEU A 575 19.11 -12.75 -14.02
CA LEU A 575 20.30 -13.28 -14.68
C LEU A 575 21.05 -14.32 -13.84
N ASN A 576 20.80 -14.36 -12.53
CA ASN A 576 21.59 -15.14 -11.57
C ASN A 576 20.72 -15.73 -10.45
N HIS A 577 19.56 -16.28 -10.81
CA HIS A 577 18.66 -16.91 -9.85
C HIS A 577 19.24 -18.21 -9.28
N PHE A 578 19.85 -19.05 -10.13
CA PHE A 578 20.44 -20.34 -9.70
C PHE A 578 21.94 -20.26 -9.38
N GLY A 579 22.51 -19.07 -9.25
CA GLY A 579 23.91 -18.88 -8.87
C GLY A 579 24.16 -19.09 -7.37
N GLU A 580 25.43 -19.20 -6.99
CA GLU A 580 25.82 -19.15 -5.57
C GLU A 580 25.46 -17.77 -4.98
N LYS A 581 24.97 -17.77 -3.73
CA LYS A 581 24.48 -16.58 -3.01
C LYS A 581 25.62 -15.70 -2.51
#